data_AF-A0A7W0WX03-F1
#
_entry.id   AF-A0A7W0WX03-F1
#
_cell.length_a   1.000
_cell.length_b   1.000
_cell.length_c   1.000
_cell.angle_alpha   90.00
_cell.angle_beta   90.00
_cell.angle_gamma   90.00
#
_symmetry.space_group_name_H-M   'P 1'
#
loop_
_entity.id
_entity.type
_entity.pdbx_description
1 polymer ?
#
loop_
_entity_poly.entity_id
_entity_poly.type
_entity_poly.pdbx_seq_one_letter_code
_entity_poly.pdbx_strand_id
1 'polypeptide(L)'
;MRIQLTLLLLAATQLGATDCGEVLRDPGFDLWCGDQLCSWKVVRGDAKRVDTWHEGDSGVELIGLDAAISQLSPVTSGDGTCIRFNFVANVESDVEASLNIDVYGDGKIEHPLAIPKSNWKPLTYTLHMGRPFTGIRFELAKKGRGRATFANIAAETVPVAECEGLTEIAPGPAPLGARCVADATCESGMCRLVDDPDSIFGQSLRCVACDATSCPAGDVCGVAEPISPVLLVPMRCEAAASSELGDLCATDAECATGICYGGACSTCNPTSAPCANGEACSLAWGFGPSVCSPGGARRTSGEACATDTDCTSGRCNGGLRKACSTDGRPCGNDTNCPVVDNSLTPGTCSTVGVTGGTCQ
;
A
#
# COMPACT_ATOMS: atom_id res chain seq x y z
N MET A 1 30.32 45.10 15.96
CA MET A 1 30.70 43.82 15.33
C MET A 1 29.42 43.22 14.77
N ARG A 2 29.22 43.28 13.45
CA ARG A 2 28.01 42.83 12.74
C ARG A 2 28.14 41.34 12.49
N ILE A 3 27.22 40.53 13.02
CA ILE A 3 27.10 39.11 12.68
C ILE A 3 26.07 39.02 11.56
N GLN A 4 26.53 38.57 10.39
CA GLN A 4 25.75 38.46 9.17
C GLN A 4 24.68 37.36 9.31
N LEU A 5 23.46 37.71 8.93
CA LEU A 5 22.32 36.84 8.79
C LEU A 5 22.44 36.11 7.44
N THR A 6 22.91 34.87 7.45
CA THR A 6 22.93 34.03 6.25
C THR A 6 21.56 33.37 6.10
N LEU A 7 20.71 33.93 5.22
CA LEU A 7 19.52 33.24 4.72
C LEU A 7 19.99 32.00 3.93
N LEU A 8 19.79 30.80 4.48
CA LEU A 8 19.73 29.59 3.66
C LEU A 8 18.34 29.52 3.02
N LEU A 9 18.28 29.73 1.70
CA LEU A 9 17.22 29.18 0.87
C LEU A 9 17.33 27.65 0.99
N LEU A 10 16.40 27.02 1.71
CA LEU A 10 16.16 25.59 1.55
C LEU A 10 15.27 25.37 0.34
N ALA A 11 15.79 24.60 -0.60
CA ALA A 11 15.08 24.07 -1.76
C ALA A 11 13.89 23.22 -1.30
N ALA A 12 12.74 23.46 -1.95
CA ALA A 12 11.58 22.59 -1.84
C ALA A 12 11.89 21.24 -2.47
N THR A 13 12.03 20.20 -1.65
CA THR A 13 12.10 18.81 -2.10
C THR A 13 11.16 17.98 -1.24
N GLN A 14 9.93 17.83 -1.72
CA GLN A 14 9.02 16.69 -1.55
C GLN A 14 7.75 17.00 -2.34
N LEU A 15 7.84 16.89 -3.66
CA LEU A 15 6.68 16.91 -4.54
C LEU A 15 6.14 15.49 -4.60
N GLY A 16 5.22 15.17 -3.69
CA GLY A 16 4.34 14.00 -3.84
C GLY A 16 3.44 14.20 -5.06
N ALA A 17 3.02 13.10 -5.67
CA ALA A 17 2.30 13.06 -6.95
C ALA A 17 0.84 13.60 -6.91
N THR A 18 0.65 14.85 -6.46
CA THR A 18 -0.60 15.62 -6.53
C THR A 18 -0.33 17.08 -6.92
N ASP A 19 0.61 17.34 -7.82
CA ASP A 19 1.11 18.71 -8.13
C ASP A 19 0.07 19.65 -8.79
N CYS A 20 -1.17 19.18 -9.00
CA CYS A 20 -2.31 19.98 -9.48
C CYS A 20 -3.66 19.61 -8.81
N GLY A 21 -3.65 18.86 -7.69
CA GLY A 21 -4.88 18.42 -7.02
C GLY A 21 -5.58 17.22 -7.67
N GLU A 22 -5.01 16.58 -8.68
CA GLU A 22 -5.57 15.38 -9.30
C GLU A 22 -5.57 14.18 -8.34
N VAL A 23 -6.72 13.50 -8.27
CA VAL A 23 -6.95 12.38 -7.36
C VAL A 23 -6.86 11.04 -8.09
N LEU A 24 -7.24 10.99 -9.37
CA LEU A 24 -7.19 9.78 -10.18
C LEU A 24 -6.10 9.86 -11.25
N ARG A 25 -5.61 8.70 -11.67
CA ARG A 25 -4.71 8.50 -12.80
C ARG A 25 -5.46 7.91 -13.97
N ASP A 26 -5.02 8.23 -15.19
CA ASP A 26 -5.65 7.77 -16.44
C ASP A 26 -7.18 8.03 -16.43
N PRO A 27 -7.62 9.29 -16.22
CA PRO A 27 -9.04 9.60 -16.16
C PRO A 27 -9.74 9.30 -17.50
N GLY A 28 -9.01 9.34 -18.61
CA GLY A 28 -9.53 9.07 -19.95
C GLY A 28 -9.70 7.58 -20.29
N PHE A 29 -9.14 6.65 -19.49
CA PHE A 29 -9.00 5.24 -19.87
C PHE A 29 -8.28 5.05 -21.21
N ASP A 30 -7.31 5.90 -21.51
CA ASP A 30 -6.52 5.86 -22.75
C ASP A 30 -5.26 5.01 -22.62
N LEU A 31 -4.82 4.69 -21.39
CA LEU A 31 -3.64 3.88 -21.12
C LEU A 31 -3.96 2.39 -20.97
N TRP A 32 -3.74 1.64 -22.06
CA TRP A 32 -3.89 0.18 -22.11
C TRP A 32 -2.55 -0.54 -22.28
N CYS A 33 -2.31 -1.53 -21.42
CA CYS A 33 -1.11 -2.36 -21.35
C CYS A 33 -1.41 -3.72 -21.99
N GLY A 34 -1.60 -3.71 -23.31
CA GLY A 34 -2.21 -4.83 -24.04
C GLY A 34 -3.73 -4.80 -23.88
N ASP A 35 -4.31 -5.90 -23.40
CA ASP A 35 -5.76 -6.02 -23.19
C ASP A 35 -6.21 -5.57 -21.79
N GLN A 36 -5.30 -5.02 -20.98
CA GLN A 36 -5.55 -4.61 -19.60
C GLN A 36 -5.38 -3.10 -19.41
N LEU A 37 -6.11 -2.53 -18.46
CA LEU A 37 -5.91 -1.15 -18.01
C LEU A 37 -4.57 -1.04 -17.29
N CYS A 38 -3.76 -0.02 -17.61
CA CYS A 38 -2.46 0.16 -16.95
C CYS A 38 -2.61 0.70 -15.51
N SER A 39 -3.54 1.64 -15.31
CA SER A 39 -3.69 2.39 -14.05
C SER A 39 -4.87 1.94 -13.19
N TRP A 40 -5.69 1.01 -13.70
CA TRP A 40 -6.89 0.50 -13.03
C TRP A 40 -6.82 -1.03 -12.95
N LYS A 41 -7.30 -1.59 -11.85
CA LYS A 41 -7.30 -3.03 -11.60
C LYS A 41 -8.70 -3.59 -11.74
N VAL A 42 -8.86 -4.64 -12.53
CA VAL A 42 -10.06 -5.48 -12.50
C VAL A 42 -10.12 -6.21 -11.16
N VAL A 43 -11.17 -5.95 -10.37
CA VAL A 43 -11.42 -6.55 -9.06
C VAL A 43 -12.33 -7.77 -9.20
N ARG A 44 -13.35 -7.64 -10.06
CA ARG A 44 -14.36 -8.67 -10.34
C ARG A 44 -14.77 -8.60 -11.80
N GLY A 45 -15.18 -9.73 -12.38
CA GLY A 45 -15.60 -9.81 -13.77
C GLY A 45 -14.44 -9.57 -14.74
N ASP A 46 -14.70 -8.80 -15.78
CA ASP A 46 -13.71 -8.40 -16.78
C ASP A 46 -13.96 -6.95 -17.24
N ALA A 47 -12.99 -6.34 -17.92
CA ALA A 47 -13.09 -4.99 -18.46
C ALA A 47 -12.62 -4.95 -19.90
N LYS A 48 -13.34 -4.22 -20.76
CA LYS A 48 -13.03 -4.13 -22.19
C LYS A 48 -12.93 -2.69 -22.64
N ARG A 49 -11.92 -2.40 -23.47
CA ARG A 49 -11.82 -1.14 -24.21
C ARG A 49 -12.96 -1.03 -25.21
N VAL A 50 -13.68 0.08 -25.16
CA VAL A 50 -14.76 0.39 -26.09
C VAL A 50 -14.68 1.84 -26.53
N ASP A 51 -15.23 2.14 -27.71
CA ASP A 51 -15.40 3.51 -28.16
C ASP A 51 -16.51 4.18 -27.34
N THR A 52 -16.41 5.49 -27.15
CA THR A 52 -17.41 6.26 -26.42
C THR A 52 -18.47 6.87 -27.37
N TRP A 53 -19.00 8.06 -27.06
CA TRP A 53 -19.85 8.81 -28.01
C TRP A 53 -19.05 9.34 -29.21
N HIS A 54 -17.72 9.31 -29.13
CA HIS A 54 -16.80 9.70 -30.17
C HIS A 54 -15.83 8.55 -30.46
N GLU A 55 -15.66 8.17 -31.73
CA GLU A 55 -14.84 7.03 -32.16
C GLU A 55 -13.33 7.21 -31.85
N GLY A 56 -12.89 8.43 -31.56
CA GLY A 56 -11.52 8.73 -31.13
C GLY A 56 -11.28 8.63 -29.63
N ASP A 57 -12.34 8.48 -28.83
CA ASP A 57 -12.30 8.60 -27.37
C ASP A 57 -12.50 7.22 -26.77
N SER A 58 -11.54 6.77 -25.97
CA SER A 58 -11.59 5.47 -25.31
C SER A 58 -12.45 5.52 -24.05
N GLY A 59 -13.12 4.41 -23.79
CA GLY A 59 -13.81 4.16 -22.54
C GLY A 59 -13.61 2.73 -22.10
N VAL A 60 -14.15 2.42 -20.92
CA VAL A 60 -14.11 1.08 -20.35
C VAL A 60 -15.53 0.56 -20.15
N GLU A 61 -15.81 -0.62 -20.70
CA GLU A 61 -17.05 -1.36 -20.42
C GLU A 61 -16.77 -2.45 -19.37
N LEU A 62 -17.63 -2.52 -18.35
CA LEU A 62 -17.58 -3.56 -17.33
C LEU A 62 -18.36 -4.81 -17.79
N ILE A 63 -17.62 -5.91 -17.94
CA ILE A 63 -18.10 -7.17 -18.54
C ILE A 63 -18.40 -8.20 -17.44
N GLY A 64 -19.63 -8.75 -17.50
CA GLY A 64 -20.13 -9.72 -16.54
C GLY A 64 -21.39 -9.24 -15.80
N LEU A 65 -21.92 -10.13 -14.95
CA LEU A 65 -23.08 -9.86 -14.09
C LEU A 65 -22.73 -9.07 -12.83
N ASP A 66 -21.49 -9.25 -12.34
CA ASP A 66 -20.87 -8.48 -11.27
C ASP A 66 -19.44 -8.21 -11.74
N ALA A 67 -19.17 -6.94 -12.03
CA ALA A 67 -17.90 -6.51 -12.58
C ALA A 67 -17.48 -5.20 -11.92
N ALA A 68 -16.18 -5.06 -11.68
CA ALA A 68 -15.64 -3.87 -11.05
C ALA A 68 -14.19 -3.64 -11.44
N ILE A 69 -13.85 -2.37 -11.63
CA ILE A 69 -12.47 -1.89 -11.68
C ILE A 69 -12.23 -0.95 -10.51
N SER A 70 -11.00 -0.90 -10.01
CA SER A 70 -10.62 0.03 -8.96
C SER A 70 -9.26 0.65 -9.19
N GLN A 71 -9.06 1.80 -8.58
CA GLN A 71 -7.77 2.44 -8.48
C GLN A 71 -7.56 2.89 -7.04
N LEU A 72 -6.38 2.60 -6.51
CA LEU A 72 -5.92 3.19 -5.28
C LEU A 72 -5.34 4.57 -5.58
N SER A 73 -6.01 5.62 -5.13
CA SER A 73 -5.49 6.98 -5.16
C SER A 73 -4.55 7.20 -3.98
N PRO A 74 -3.41 7.89 -4.19
CA PRO A 74 -2.52 8.28 -3.09
C PRO A 74 -3.03 9.50 -2.31
N VAL A 75 -4.20 10.06 -2.63
CA VAL A 75 -4.75 11.26 -1.98
C VAL A 75 -4.83 11.10 -0.47
N THR A 76 -4.37 12.09 0.26
CA THR A 76 -4.37 12.11 1.73
C THR A 76 -5.25 13.23 2.25
N SER A 77 -5.64 13.13 3.52
CA SER A 77 -6.34 14.22 4.21
C SER A 77 -5.53 15.54 4.30
N GLY A 78 -4.23 15.50 4.00
CA GLY A 78 -3.38 16.68 3.84
C GLY A 78 -3.56 17.41 2.50
N ASP A 79 -3.92 16.70 1.43
CA ASP A 79 -4.13 17.27 0.09
C ASP A 79 -5.47 18.02 -0.02
N GLY A 80 -6.47 17.60 0.77
CA GLY A 80 -7.80 18.18 0.81
C GLY A 80 -8.83 17.19 1.35
N THR A 81 -10.00 17.68 1.77
CA THR A 81 -11.12 16.83 2.21
C THR A 81 -12.33 16.91 1.29
N CYS A 82 -12.31 17.79 0.30
CA CYS A 82 -13.40 17.91 -0.66
C CYS A 82 -12.90 17.39 -2.01
N ILE A 83 -13.50 16.31 -2.51
CA ILE A 83 -13.12 15.67 -3.76
C ILE A 83 -14.27 15.80 -4.76
N ARG A 84 -14.00 16.33 -5.94
CA ARG A 84 -14.97 16.44 -7.02
C ARG A 84 -14.62 15.45 -8.12
N PHE A 85 -15.59 14.60 -8.45
CA PHE A 85 -15.57 13.72 -9.61
C PHE A 85 -16.34 14.36 -10.74
N ASN A 86 -15.80 14.31 -11.95
CA ASN A 86 -16.47 14.63 -13.20
C ASN A 86 -16.25 13.47 -14.17
N PHE A 87 -17.33 12.88 -14.67
CA PHE A 87 -17.21 11.77 -15.62
C PHE A 87 -18.39 11.63 -16.55
N VAL A 88 -18.22 10.85 -17.62
CA VAL A 88 -19.28 10.51 -18.55
C VAL A 88 -19.57 9.02 -18.45
N ALA A 89 -20.86 8.67 -18.37
CA ALA A 89 -21.29 7.28 -18.29
C ALA A 89 -22.41 6.97 -19.30
N ASN A 90 -22.44 5.72 -19.74
CA ASN A 90 -23.54 5.10 -20.45
C ASN A 90 -23.96 3.84 -19.69
N VAL A 91 -25.08 3.92 -18.99
CA VAL A 91 -25.59 2.89 -18.08
C VAL A 91 -27.01 2.52 -18.49
N GLU A 92 -27.22 1.25 -18.84
CA GLU A 92 -28.52 0.71 -19.23
C GLU A 92 -29.48 0.60 -18.03
N SER A 93 -30.80 0.48 -18.29
CA SER A 93 -31.82 0.51 -17.23
C SER A 93 -31.87 -0.73 -16.34
N ASP A 94 -31.32 -1.86 -16.79
CA ASP A 94 -31.32 -3.14 -16.08
C ASP A 94 -29.97 -3.41 -15.38
N VAL A 95 -29.24 -2.33 -15.11
CA VAL A 95 -27.92 -2.33 -14.46
C VAL A 95 -27.91 -1.39 -13.26
N GLU A 96 -27.36 -1.88 -12.16
CA GLU A 96 -26.95 -1.07 -11.03
C GLU A 96 -25.48 -0.73 -11.21
N ALA A 97 -25.17 0.54 -11.48
CA ALA A 97 -23.81 1.05 -11.54
C ALA A 97 -23.51 1.91 -10.31
N SER A 98 -22.29 1.86 -9.80
CA SER A 98 -21.88 2.67 -8.65
C SER A 98 -20.44 3.13 -8.69
N LEU A 99 -20.20 4.29 -8.09
CA LEU A 99 -18.87 4.76 -7.65
C LEU A 99 -18.78 4.46 -6.15
N ASN A 100 -17.95 3.50 -5.80
CA ASN A 100 -17.75 3.05 -4.43
C ASN A 100 -16.49 3.69 -3.85
N ILE A 101 -16.62 4.23 -2.64
CA ILE A 101 -15.52 4.82 -1.88
C ILE A 101 -15.13 3.83 -0.78
N ASP A 102 -13.89 3.38 -0.85
CA ASP A 102 -13.22 2.59 0.18
C ASP A 102 -12.06 3.42 0.73
N VAL A 103 -12.29 4.06 1.87
CA VAL A 103 -11.43 5.10 2.42
C VAL A 103 -10.10 4.53 2.89
N TYR A 104 -10.08 3.31 3.39
CA TYR A 104 -8.84 2.66 3.83
C TYR A 104 -8.33 1.61 2.84
N GLY A 105 -8.94 1.51 1.66
CA GLY A 105 -8.73 0.49 0.61
C GLY A 105 -8.73 -0.96 1.11
N ASP A 106 -9.35 -1.23 2.25
CA ASP A 106 -9.24 -2.47 3.00
C ASP A 106 -10.16 -3.59 2.48
N GLY A 107 -10.98 -3.29 1.47
CA GLY A 107 -12.01 -4.23 1.00
C GLY A 107 -13.43 -3.76 1.28
N LYS A 108 -13.62 -2.88 2.26
CA LYS A 108 -14.91 -2.43 2.74
C LYS A 108 -15.31 -1.15 2.03
N ILE A 109 -16.57 -1.08 1.60
CA ILE A 109 -17.11 0.13 0.99
C ILE A 109 -17.78 0.96 2.09
N GLU A 110 -17.21 2.13 2.41
CA GLU A 110 -17.81 3.09 3.34
C GLU A 110 -18.99 3.81 2.68
N HIS A 111 -18.86 4.14 1.40
CA HIS A 111 -19.86 4.95 0.72
C HIS A 111 -20.08 4.53 -0.73
N PRO A 112 -21.19 3.83 -1.05
CA PRO A 112 -21.59 3.58 -2.42
C PRO A 112 -22.41 4.76 -2.97
N LEU A 113 -22.00 5.31 -4.11
CA LEU A 113 -22.74 6.33 -4.84
C LEU A 113 -23.38 5.70 -6.07
N ALA A 114 -24.70 5.72 -6.15
CA ALA A 114 -25.41 5.22 -7.32
C ALA A 114 -25.13 6.10 -8.55
N ILE A 115 -24.72 5.46 -9.64
CA ILE A 115 -24.57 6.10 -10.95
C ILE A 115 -25.89 5.87 -11.70
N PRO A 116 -26.64 6.94 -12.02
CA PRO A 116 -27.94 6.80 -12.62
C PRO A 116 -27.82 6.23 -14.05
N LYS A 117 -28.93 5.62 -14.50
CA LYS A 117 -29.14 5.32 -15.91
C LYS A 117 -28.82 6.57 -16.75
N SER A 118 -27.98 6.38 -17.75
CA SER A 118 -27.43 7.48 -18.55
C SER A 118 -27.11 6.99 -19.95
N ASN A 119 -27.05 7.93 -20.90
CA ASN A 119 -26.59 7.69 -22.26
C ASN A 119 -25.59 8.79 -22.60
N TRP A 120 -24.33 8.55 -22.25
CA TRP A 120 -23.22 9.49 -22.41
C TRP A 120 -23.49 10.87 -21.80
N LYS A 121 -24.06 10.88 -20.60
CA LYS A 121 -24.32 12.13 -19.87
C LYS A 121 -23.15 12.44 -18.93
N PRO A 122 -22.72 13.72 -18.86
CA PRO A 122 -21.79 14.13 -17.83
C PRO A 122 -22.46 14.05 -16.45
N LEU A 123 -21.70 13.59 -15.48
CA LEU A 123 -22.07 13.44 -14.09
C LEU A 123 -21.00 14.09 -13.22
N THR A 124 -21.44 14.76 -12.16
CA THR A 124 -20.58 15.38 -11.17
C THR A 124 -20.99 14.92 -9.79
N TYR A 125 -20.01 14.46 -9.00
CA TYR A 125 -20.19 14.14 -7.59
C TYR A 125 -19.16 14.91 -6.77
N THR A 126 -19.63 15.63 -5.77
CA THR A 126 -18.75 16.29 -4.79
C THR A 126 -18.86 15.55 -3.47
N LEU A 127 -17.72 15.13 -2.93
CA LEU A 127 -17.62 14.28 -1.75
C LEU A 127 -16.86 15.01 -0.66
N HIS A 128 -17.46 15.09 0.52
CA HIS A 128 -16.79 15.61 1.71
C HIS A 128 -16.22 14.43 2.51
N MET A 129 -14.92 14.20 2.42
CA MET A 129 -14.22 13.08 3.05
C MET A 129 -13.83 13.41 4.48
N GLY A 130 -14.17 12.52 5.42
CA GLY A 130 -13.79 12.70 6.81
C GLY A 130 -12.38 12.27 7.14
N ARG A 131 -11.74 12.99 8.07
CA ARG A 131 -10.34 12.77 8.46
C ARG A 131 -10.22 11.73 9.59
N PRO A 132 -9.07 11.03 9.70
CA PRO A 132 -7.92 11.01 8.79
C PRO A 132 -8.03 9.92 7.71
N PHE A 133 -7.42 10.16 6.54
CA PHE A 133 -7.19 9.14 5.51
C PHE A 133 -5.84 9.36 4.83
N THR A 134 -5.28 8.29 4.25
CA THR A 134 -3.95 8.27 3.62
C THR A 134 -3.99 7.28 2.46
N GLY A 135 -4.50 7.76 1.34
CA GLY A 135 -4.95 6.96 0.21
C GLY A 135 -6.45 6.65 0.32
N ILE A 136 -7.12 6.53 -0.82
CA ILE A 136 -8.52 6.11 -0.95
C ILE A 136 -8.60 5.19 -2.16
N ARG A 137 -9.27 4.04 -2.03
CA ARG A 137 -9.59 3.19 -3.17
C ARG A 137 -10.96 3.59 -3.74
N PHE A 138 -10.95 3.98 -5.01
CA PHE A 138 -12.16 4.24 -5.76
C PHE A 138 -12.47 3.04 -6.63
N GLU A 139 -13.70 2.53 -6.56
CA GLU A 139 -14.17 1.40 -7.36
C GLU A 139 -15.36 1.82 -8.23
N LEU A 140 -15.26 1.58 -9.54
CA LEU A 140 -16.40 1.63 -10.44
C LEU A 140 -16.95 0.20 -10.56
N ALA A 141 -18.21 0.02 -10.15
CA ALA A 141 -18.84 -1.29 -10.11
C ALA A 141 -20.14 -1.33 -10.91
N LYS A 142 -20.48 -2.54 -11.33
CA LYS A 142 -21.68 -2.87 -12.08
C LYS A 142 -22.27 -4.18 -11.57
N LYS A 143 -23.59 -4.20 -11.35
CA LYS A 143 -24.39 -5.42 -11.18
C LYS A 143 -25.54 -5.46 -12.17
N GLY A 144 -25.80 -6.61 -12.78
CA GLY A 144 -26.88 -6.80 -13.75
C GLY A 144 -26.39 -7.18 -15.15
N ARG A 145 -27.36 -7.45 -16.04
CA ARG A 145 -27.11 -8.04 -17.37
C ARG A 145 -26.80 -7.02 -18.46
N GLY A 146 -27.35 -5.81 -18.37
CA GLY A 146 -27.14 -4.75 -19.35
C GLY A 146 -25.72 -4.20 -19.34
N ARG A 147 -25.52 -3.05 -19.97
CA ARG A 147 -24.21 -2.43 -20.16
C ARG A 147 -23.96 -1.27 -19.20
N ALA A 148 -22.71 -1.16 -18.75
CA ALA A 148 -22.17 0.01 -18.07
C ALA A 148 -20.81 0.34 -18.67
N THR A 149 -20.72 1.51 -19.29
CA THR A 149 -19.51 2.05 -19.87
C THR A 149 -19.17 3.39 -19.24
N PHE A 150 -17.90 3.60 -18.92
CA PHE A 150 -17.39 4.82 -18.30
C PHE A 150 -16.31 5.45 -19.17
N ALA A 151 -16.25 6.79 -19.15
CA ALA A 151 -15.28 7.59 -19.88
C ALA A 151 -14.97 8.88 -19.12
N ASN A 152 -13.75 9.40 -19.27
CA ASN A 152 -13.31 10.70 -18.76
C ASN A 152 -13.59 10.90 -17.26
N ILE A 153 -13.24 9.94 -16.41
CA ILE A 153 -13.37 10.04 -14.96
C ILE A 153 -12.24 10.85 -14.32
N ALA A 154 -12.38 12.17 -14.38
CA ALA A 154 -11.52 13.07 -13.64
C ALA A 154 -11.97 13.15 -12.17
N ALA A 155 -10.99 13.18 -11.27
CA ALA A 155 -11.23 13.54 -9.88
C ALA A 155 -10.16 14.49 -9.40
N GLU A 156 -10.55 15.48 -8.61
CA GLU A 156 -9.66 16.52 -8.09
C GLU A 156 -10.03 16.91 -6.66
N THR A 157 -9.04 17.37 -5.89
CA THR A 157 -9.30 18.07 -4.63
C THR A 157 -9.73 19.50 -4.94
N VAL A 158 -10.82 19.93 -4.29
CA VAL A 158 -11.37 21.29 -4.43
C VAL A 158 -11.38 22.00 -3.08
N PRO A 159 -11.52 23.34 -3.04
CA PRO A 159 -11.65 24.05 -1.77
C PRO A 159 -12.79 23.50 -0.92
N VAL A 160 -12.57 23.38 0.39
CA VAL A 160 -13.57 22.83 1.33
C VAL A 160 -14.91 23.59 1.31
N ALA A 161 -14.90 24.87 0.91
CA ALA A 161 -16.11 25.67 0.72
C ALA A 161 -17.08 25.07 -0.30
N GLU A 162 -16.59 24.32 -1.30
CA GLU A 162 -17.44 23.62 -2.27
C GLU A 162 -18.16 22.40 -1.68
N CYS A 163 -17.73 21.92 -0.51
CA CYS A 163 -18.38 20.86 0.24
C CYS A 163 -19.33 21.39 1.33
N GLU A 164 -19.54 22.71 1.41
CA GLU A 164 -20.46 23.27 2.42
C GLU A 164 -21.88 22.72 2.26
N GLY A 165 -22.44 22.23 3.37
CA GLY A 165 -23.76 21.62 3.40
C GLY A 165 -23.79 20.13 3.01
N LEU A 166 -22.68 19.56 2.55
CA LEU A 166 -22.57 18.12 2.31
C LEU A 166 -22.29 17.38 3.63
N THR A 167 -22.91 16.21 3.78
CA THR A 167 -22.60 15.30 4.89
C THR A 167 -21.22 14.70 4.68
N GLU A 168 -20.39 14.78 5.71
CA GLU A 168 -19.07 14.16 5.73
C GLU A 168 -19.21 12.64 5.66
N ILE A 169 -18.49 12.03 4.72
CA ILE A 169 -18.32 10.59 4.62
C ILE A 169 -17.38 10.18 5.73
N ALA A 170 -17.95 9.61 6.79
CA ALA A 170 -17.17 9.05 7.88
C ALA A 170 -16.33 7.88 7.33
N PRO A 171 -15.01 7.89 7.55
CA PRO A 171 -14.13 6.84 7.02
C PRO A 171 -14.33 5.49 7.71
N GLY A 172 -15.14 5.42 8.78
CA GLY A 172 -15.29 4.22 9.60
C GLY A 172 -14.07 3.99 10.51
N PRO A 173 -14.08 2.89 11.28
CA PRO A 173 -12.95 2.51 12.14
C PRO A 173 -11.71 2.23 11.29
N ALA A 174 -10.61 2.89 11.62
CA ALA A 174 -9.35 2.78 10.90
C ALA A 174 -8.68 1.43 11.18
N PRO A 175 -8.27 0.69 10.13
CA PRO A 175 -7.57 -0.59 10.29
C PRO A 175 -6.15 -0.37 10.81
N LEU A 176 -5.48 -1.46 11.19
CA LEU A 176 -4.10 -1.41 11.68
C LEU A 176 -3.16 -0.77 10.66
N GLY A 177 -2.25 0.10 11.13
CA GLY A 177 -1.29 0.84 10.33
C GLY A 177 -1.85 2.15 9.74
N ALA A 178 -3.15 2.42 9.88
CA ALA A 178 -3.77 3.64 9.39
C ALA A 178 -3.49 4.82 10.33
N ARG A 179 -3.53 6.05 9.78
CA ARG A 179 -3.42 7.27 10.60
C ARG A 179 -4.57 7.35 11.59
N CYS A 180 -4.28 7.82 12.80
CA CYS A 180 -5.30 8.04 13.82
C CYS A 180 -5.03 9.32 14.59
N VAL A 181 -6.06 9.83 15.26
CA VAL A 181 -5.97 10.99 16.16
C VAL A 181 -6.33 10.63 17.60
N ALA A 182 -7.06 9.52 17.80
CA ALA A 182 -7.44 8.99 19.10
C ALA A 182 -7.67 7.48 19.00
N ASP A 183 -7.69 6.81 20.16
CA ASP A 183 -7.98 5.37 20.28
C ASP A 183 -9.31 5.00 19.60
N ALA A 184 -10.35 5.83 19.75
CA ALA A 184 -11.66 5.61 19.14
C ALA A 184 -11.67 5.71 17.61
N THR A 185 -10.62 6.23 16.99
CA THR A 185 -10.47 6.23 15.52
C THR A 185 -10.17 4.83 15.01
N CYS A 186 -9.51 3.99 15.80
CA CYS A 186 -9.00 2.69 15.38
C CYS A 186 -9.99 1.57 15.62
N GLU A 187 -10.07 0.61 14.69
CA GLU A 187 -10.85 -0.62 14.89
C GLU A 187 -10.35 -1.41 16.11
N SER A 188 -9.04 -1.38 16.36
CA SER A 188 -8.41 -1.98 17.53
C SER A 188 -8.66 -1.23 18.84
N GLY A 189 -9.15 0.00 18.78
CA GLY A 189 -9.23 0.88 19.94
C GLY A 189 -7.88 1.39 20.45
N MET A 190 -6.80 1.28 19.67
CA MET A 190 -5.46 1.74 20.09
C MET A 190 -4.79 2.59 19.01
N CYS A 191 -4.51 3.84 19.35
CA CYS A 191 -3.77 4.81 18.57
C CYS A 191 -2.46 5.15 19.28
N ARG A 192 -1.31 4.81 18.67
CA ARG A 192 0.02 4.96 19.28
C ARG A 192 0.98 5.69 18.36
N LEU A 193 1.97 6.37 18.95
CA LEU A 193 3.11 6.90 18.20
C LEU A 193 3.97 5.72 17.78
N VAL A 194 4.19 5.59 16.48
CA VAL A 194 5.11 4.63 15.88
C VAL A 194 6.16 5.37 15.08
N ASP A 195 7.32 4.75 14.92
CA ASP A 195 8.35 5.27 14.03
C ASP A 195 7.83 5.24 12.59
N ASP A 196 7.93 6.39 11.92
CA ASP A 196 7.39 6.63 10.60
C ASP A 196 8.42 7.43 9.80
N PRO A 197 9.16 6.79 8.88
CA PRO A 197 10.18 7.46 8.09
C PRO A 197 9.60 8.54 7.16
N ASP A 198 8.30 8.47 6.85
CA ASP A 198 7.62 9.47 6.03
C ASP A 198 7.10 10.66 6.85
N SER A 199 7.27 10.63 8.18
CA SER A 199 6.91 11.74 9.06
C SER A 199 8.06 12.75 9.19
N ILE A 200 7.74 14.04 9.16
CA ILE A 200 8.69 15.15 9.40
C ILE A 200 9.40 15.00 10.75
N PHE A 201 8.75 14.38 11.73
CA PHE A 201 9.30 14.17 13.07
C PHE A 201 9.81 12.74 13.31
N GLY A 202 9.88 11.91 12.26
CA GLY A 202 10.27 10.50 12.34
C GLY A 202 9.27 9.60 13.07
N GLN A 203 8.15 10.15 13.54
CA GLN A 203 7.09 9.42 14.24
C GLN A 203 5.72 9.97 13.87
N SER A 204 4.71 9.13 13.96
CA SER A 204 3.33 9.56 13.76
C SER A 204 2.32 8.62 14.42
N LEU A 205 1.10 9.13 14.66
CA LEU A 205 0.04 8.34 15.29
C LEU A 205 -0.55 7.33 14.30
N ARG A 206 -0.56 6.05 14.70
CA ARG A 206 -1.09 4.93 13.93
C ARG A 206 -1.95 3.99 14.76
N CYS A 207 -2.90 3.36 14.09
CA CYS A 207 -3.67 2.27 14.67
C CYS A 207 -2.79 1.04 14.83
N VAL A 208 -2.74 0.51 16.05
CA VAL A 208 -1.97 -0.69 16.40
C VAL A 208 -2.89 -1.66 17.12
N ALA A 209 -2.60 -2.97 17.09
CA ALA A 209 -3.37 -3.94 17.87
C ALA A 209 -2.81 -4.11 19.28
N CYS A 210 -1.60 -3.58 19.53
CA CYS A 210 -0.88 -3.81 20.76
C CYS A 210 0.16 -2.72 21.07
N ASP A 211 0.58 -2.72 22.32
CA ASP A 211 1.83 -2.20 22.85
C ASP A 211 2.57 -3.30 23.63
N ALA A 212 3.73 -2.96 24.20
CA ALA A 212 4.61 -3.88 24.93
C ALA A 212 3.95 -4.63 26.11
N THR A 213 2.76 -4.22 26.56
CA THR A 213 2.07 -4.80 27.72
C THR A 213 0.70 -5.42 27.41
N SER A 214 0.20 -5.19 26.20
CA SER A 214 -1.18 -5.54 25.83
C SER A 214 -1.37 -6.98 25.33
N CYS A 215 -0.29 -7.68 24.99
CA CYS A 215 -0.40 -9.01 24.41
C CYS A 215 -0.62 -10.12 25.44
N PRO A 216 -1.35 -11.19 25.07
CA PRO A 216 -1.50 -12.37 25.92
C PRO A 216 -0.16 -12.98 26.34
N ALA A 217 -0.17 -13.76 27.43
CA ALA A 217 1.02 -14.47 27.85
C ALA A 217 1.50 -15.46 26.77
N GLY A 218 2.77 -15.33 26.36
CA GLY A 218 3.37 -16.10 25.27
C GLY A 218 3.44 -15.35 23.93
N ASP A 219 2.75 -14.21 23.83
CA ASP A 219 2.76 -13.36 22.65
C ASP A 219 3.62 -12.12 22.85
N VAL A 220 4.09 -11.56 21.75
CA VAL A 220 4.82 -10.30 21.68
C VAL A 220 4.06 -9.33 20.79
N CYS A 221 4.21 -8.04 21.07
CA CYS A 221 3.71 -7.02 20.18
C CYS A 221 4.72 -6.84 19.05
N GLY A 222 4.45 -7.50 17.93
CA GLY A 222 5.35 -7.60 16.80
C GLY A 222 4.83 -6.92 15.54
N VAL A 223 5.70 -6.90 14.54
CA VAL A 223 5.51 -6.21 13.27
C VAL A 223 4.80 -7.15 12.30
N ALA A 224 3.58 -6.79 11.89
CA ALA A 224 2.80 -7.55 10.93
C ALA A 224 3.04 -7.10 9.49
N GLU A 225 2.70 -7.93 8.50
CA GLU A 225 2.78 -7.49 7.11
C GLU A 225 1.80 -6.32 6.82
N PRO A 226 2.23 -5.29 6.09
CA PRO A 226 1.36 -4.18 5.70
C PRO A 226 0.27 -4.69 4.76
N ILE A 227 -0.97 -4.26 5.01
CA ILE A 227 -2.11 -4.55 4.14
C ILE A 227 -2.34 -3.31 3.27
N SER A 228 -2.10 -3.43 1.96
CA SER A 228 -2.42 -2.35 1.02
C SER A 228 -3.89 -1.92 1.16
N PRO A 229 -4.19 -0.61 1.15
CA PRO A 229 -3.31 0.54 0.94
C PRO A 229 -2.70 1.11 2.21
N VAL A 230 -2.91 0.51 3.37
CA VAL A 230 -2.32 1.00 4.60
C VAL A 230 -0.81 0.74 4.57
N LEU A 231 -0.07 1.81 4.35
CA LEU A 231 1.31 1.77 3.88
C LEU A 231 2.33 1.51 4.98
N LEU A 232 1.95 1.63 6.26
CA LEU A 232 2.85 1.43 7.39
C LEU A 232 2.60 0.11 8.07
N VAL A 233 3.70 -0.52 8.43
CA VAL A 233 3.78 -1.86 8.98
C VAL A 233 3.06 -1.90 10.34
N PRO A 234 1.90 -2.58 10.45
CA PRO A 234 1.11 -2.52 11.67
C PRO A 234 1.73 -3.34 12.80
N MET A 235 1.55 -2.91 14.04
CA MET A 235 1.88 -3.73 15.21
C MET A 235 0.69 -4.62 15.58
N ARG A 236 0.92 -5.92 15.83
CA ARG A 236 -0.10 -6.84 16.35
C ARG A 236 0.49 -7.83 17.36
N CYS A 237 -0.37 -8.45 18.16
CA CYS A 237 0.05 -9.58 18.98
C CYS A 237 0.27 -10.81 18.12
N GLU A 238 1.44 -11.40 18.25
CA GLU A 238 1.81 -12.66 17.61
C GLU A 238 2.62 -13.52 18.57
N ALA A 239 2.63 -14.83 18.31
CA ALA A 239 3.38 -15.75 19.16
C ALA A 239 4.87 -15.35 19.16
N ALA A 240 5.49 -15.37 20.34
CA ALA A 240 6.93 -15.13 20.44
C ALA A 240 7.71 -16.13 19.57
N ALA A 241 8.80 -15.67 18.96
CA ALA A 241 9.68 -16.45 18.09
C ALA A 241 8.95 -17.11 16.90
N SER A 242 7.89 -16.48 16.38
CA SER A 242 7.12 -16.99 15.24
C SER A 242 7.59 -16.45 13.88
N SER A 243 8.26 -15.31 13.85
CA SER A 243 8.75 -14.69 12.61
C SER A 243 9.98 -15.42 12.09
N GLU A 244 9.94 -15.81 10.83
CA GLU A 244 10.98 -16.57 10.17
C GLU A 244 12.14 -15.67 9.73
N LEU A 245 13.29 -16.26 9.37
CA LEU A 245 14.40 -15.51 8.80
C LEU A 245 13.93 -14.71 7.58
N GLY A 246 14.19 -13.40 7.57
CA GLY A 246 13.79 -12.49 6.49
C GLY A 246 12.42 -11.83 6.65
N ASP A 247 11.64 -12.23 7.66
CA ASP A 247 10.43 -11.50 8.05
C ASP A 247 10.76 -10.17 8.71
N LEU A 248 9.81 -9.23 8.66
CA LEU A 248 9.95 -7.95 9.35
C LEU A 248 9.87 -8.17 10.87
N CYS A 249 10.57 -7.33 11.63
CA CYS A 249 10.55 -7.37 13.08
C CYS A 249 10.81 -6.00 13.70
N ALA A 250 10.32 -5.77 14.92
CA ALA A 250 10.73 -4.64 15.75
C ALA A 250 11.68 -5.05 16.88
N THR A 251 11.60 -6.29 17.33
CA THR A 251 12.30 -6.81 18.51
C THR A 251 12.81 -8.23 18.29
N ASP A 252 13.87 -8.58 19.01
CA ASP A 252 14.46 -9.93 19.00
C ASP A 252 13.44 -11.04 19.35
N ALA A 253 12.42 -10.70 20.14
CA ALA A 253 11.45 -11.66 20.65
C ALA A 253 10.43 -12.13 19.59
N GLU A 254 10.30 -11.42 18.47
CA GLU A 254 9.47 -11.82 17.33
C GLU A 254 10.14 -12.95 16.53
N CYS A 255 11.46 -12.89 16.42
CA CYS A 255 12.23 -13.73 15.51
C CYS A 255 12.52 -15.12 16.09
N ALA A 256 12.30 -16.16 15.29
CA ALA A 256 12.71 -17.52 15.62
C ALA A 256 14.21 -17.65 15.89
N THR A 257 15.03 -16.77 15.27
CA THR A 257 16.47 -16.67 15.48
C THR A 257 16.85 -15.96 16.78
N GLY A 258 15.91 -15.26 17.42
CA GLY A 258 16.15 -14.38 18.56
C GLY A 258 16.92 -13.11 18.20
N ILE A 259 17.01 -12.74 16.91
CA ILE A 259 17.76 -11.58 16.44
C ILE A 259 16.92 -10.79 15.43
N CYS A 260 16.56 -9.57 15.81
CA CYS A 260 16.01 -8.55 14.93
C CYS A 260 17.10 -7.52 14.64
N TYR A 261 17.50 -7.40 13.37
CA TYR A 261 18.53 -6.45 12.97
C TYR A 261 18.19 -5.79 11.65
N GLY A 262 18.27 -4.45 11.61
CA GLY A 262 17.89 -3.68 10.43
C GLY A 262 16.40 -3.80 10.07
N GLY A 263 15.55 -4.16 11.02
CA GLY A 263 14.10 -4.34 10.81
C GLY A 263 13.71 -5.70 10.20
N ALA A 264 14.65 -6.65 10.10
CA ALA A 264 14.38 -7.99 9.62
C ALA A 264 14.96 -9.06 10.57
N CYS A 265 14.22 -10.16 10.74
CA CYS A 265 14.70 -11.32 11.47
C CYS A 265 15.95 -11.86 10.79
N SER A 266 17.05 -11.87 11.53
CA SER A 266 18.41 -12.04 11.01
C SER A 266 19.11 -13.19 11.74
N THR A 267 20.21 -13.72 11.19
CA THR A 267 21.03 -14.72 11.90
C THR A 267 22.19 -14.09 12.66
N CYS A 268 22.43 -12.79 12.47
CA CYS A 268 23.55 -12.08 13.08
C CYS A 268 23.25 -10.61 13.30
N ASN A 269 23.97 -10.03 14.25
CA ASN A 269 24.04 -8.60 14.50
C ASN A 269 25.51 -8.25 14.79
N PRO A 270 26.16 -7.34 14.05
CA PRO A 270 27.60 -7.08 14.17
C PRO A 270 28.01 -6.61 15.57
N THR A 271 27.08 -6.14 16.38
CA THR A 271 27.33 -5.62 17.73
C THR A 271 27.00 -6.64 18.82
N SER A 272 25.79 -7.21 18.81
CA SER A 272 25.29 -8.06 19.91
C SER A 272 25.37 -9.57 19.64
N ALA A 273 25.39 -9.99 18.37
CA ALA A 273 25.45 -11.38 17.95
C ALA A 273 26.33 -11.52 16.70
N PRO A 274 27.64 -11.19 16.81
CA PRO A 274 28.53 -11.17 15.66
C PRO A 274 28.73 -12.59 15.15
N CYS A 275 29.06 -12.67 13.88
CA CYS A 275 29.35 -13.93 13.23
C CYS A 275 30.62 -14.58 13.79
N ALA A 276 30.60 -15.91 13.88
CA ALA A 276 31.77 -16.67 14.28
C ALA A 276 32.92 -16.47 13.28
N ASN A 277 34.15 -16.74 13.72
CA ASN A 277 35.35 -16.80 12.87
C ASN A 277 35.66 -15.53 12.06
N GLY A 278 35.19 -14.36 12.53
CA GLY A 278 35.47 -13.08 11.87
C GLY A 278 34.72 -12.88 10.56
N GLU A 279 33.67 -13.67 10.31
CA GLU A 279 32.81 -13.48 9.15
C GLU A 279 32.07 -12.14 9.22
N ALA A 280 31.82 -11.54 8.05
CA ALA A 280 31.04 -10.32 7.98
C ALA A 280 29.55 -10.63 8.18
N CYS A 281 28.93 -9.98 9.16
CA CYS A 281 27.47 -9.92 9.24
C CYS A 281 26.99 -8.84 8.27
N SER A 282 26.24 -9.22 7.24
CA SER A 282 25.82 -8.29 6.19
C SER A 282 24.48 -8.70 5.59
N LEU A 283 23.79 -7.74 4.99
CA LEU A 283 22.50 -7.96 4.34
C LEU A 283 22.64 -8.99 3.20
N ALA A 284 21.72 -9.94 3.16
CA ALA A 284 21.59 -10.88 2.04
C ALA A 284 21.09 -10.19 0.75
N TRP A 285 20.29 -9.13 0.89
CA TRP A 285 19.83 -8.24 -0.21
C TRP A 285 19.44 -6.86 0.34
N GLY A 286 19.12 -5.89 -0.53
CA GLY A 286 18.99 -4.46 -0.21
C GLY A 286 18.06 -4.06 0.96
N PHE A 287 17.14 -4.92 1.37
CA PHE A 287 16.24 -4.75 2.53
C PHE A 287 16.00 -6.10 3.26
N GLY A 288 16.99 -6.98 3.21
CA GLY A 288 16.87 -8.37 3.66
C GLY A 288 17.38 -8.63 5.07
N PRO A 289 17.36 -9.89 5.50
CA PRO A 289 17.99 -10.30 6.74
C PRO A 289 19.50 -10.11 6.65
N SER A 290 20.14 -9.85 7.79
CA SER A 290 21.58 -9.99 7.90
C SER A 290 21.95 -11.43 8.19
N VAL A 291 22.85 -11.97 7.36
CA VAL A 291 23.43 -13.30 7.52
C VAL A 291 24.95 -13.20 7.54
N CYS A 292 25.67 -14.20 8.06
CA CYS A 292 27.12 -14.18 7.97
C CYS A 292 27.61 -14.66 6.61
N SER A 293 28.54 -13.91 6.05
CA SER A 293 29.14 -14.17 4.74
C SER A 293 28.08 -14.42 3.65
N PRO A 294 27.13 -13.48 3.42
CA PRO A 294 26.10 -13.65 2.39
C PRO A 294 26.75 -13.94 1.03
N GLY A 295 26.23 -14.95 0.32
CA GLY A 295 26.76 -15.42 -0.96
C GLY A 295 28.12 -16.13 -0.91
N GLY A 296 28.64 -16.42 0.29
CA GLY A 296 29.94 -17.04 0.48
C GLY A 296 29.98 -18.56 0.24
N ALA A 297 28.84 -19.20 -0.01
CA ALA A 297 28.67 -20.66 -0.15
C ALA A 297 29.32 -21.46 0.99
N ARG A 298 29.15 -20.98 2.24
CA ARG A 298 29.79 -21.56 3.43
C ARG A 298 28.87 -22.41 4.29
N ARG A 299 27.55 -22.30 4.07
CA ARG A 299 26.55 -22.96 4.90
C ARG A 299 26.39 -24.42 4.52
N THR A 300 26.31 -25.26 5.53
CA THR A 300 26.13 -26.70 5.43
C THR A 300 24.66 -27.09 5.65
N SER A 301 24.30 -28.32 5.30
CA SER A 301 22.93 -28.84 5.43
C SER A 301 22.32 -28.53 6.81
N GLY A 302 21.14 -27.93 6.82
CA GLY A 302 20.39 -27.54 8.02
C GLY A 302 20.75 -26.18 8.60
N GLU A 303 21.83 -25.54 8.17
CA GLU A 303 22.13 -24.15 8.56
C GLU A 303 21.19 -23.16 7.85
N ALA A 304 20.87 -22.07 8.53
CA ALA A 304 20.03 -21.01 8.00
C ALA A 304 20.67 -20.35 6.77
N CYS A 305 19.84 -20.07 5.76
CA CYS A 305 20.23 -19.40 4.52
C CYS A 305 19.15 -18.43 4.08
N ALA A 306 19.56 -17.38 3.38
CA ALA A 306 18.64 -16.39 2.82
C ALA A 306 18.59 -16.51 1.29
N THR A 307 19.65 -17.06 0.67
CA THR A 307 19.75 -17.33 -0.77
C THR A 307 20.45 -18.66 -1.03
N ASP A 308 20.25 -19.22 -2.24
CA ASP A 308 20.97 -20.42 -2.69
C ASP A 308 22.49 -20.27 -2.60
N THR A 309 22.99 -19.05 -2.81
CA THR A 309 24.43 -18.75 -2.79
C THR A 309 25.06 -18.78 -1.39
N ASP A 310 24.25 -18.85 -0.33
CA ASP A 310 24.76 -19.03 1.03
C ASP A 310 25.21 -20.48 1.27
N CYS A 311 24.58 -21.44 0.59
CA CYS A 311 24.75 -22.87 0.82
C CYS A 311 25.87 -23.47 -0.02
N THR A 312 26.66 -24.35 0.61
CA THR A 312 27.66 -25.19 -0.07
C THR A 312 27.06 -26.09 -1.14
N SER A 313 25.81 -26.53 -0.94
CA SER A 313 25.02 -27.30 -1.92
C SER A 313 24.48 -26.45 -3.07
N GLY A 314 24.57 -25.12 -2.96
CA GLY A 314 23.95 -24.18 -3.90
C GLY A 314 22.43 -24.16 -3.83
N ARG A 315 21.83 -24.63 -2.71
CA ARG A 315 20.37 -24.69 -2.57
C ARG A 315 19.90 -24.38 -1.16
N CYS A 316 19.03 -23.37 -1.07
CA CYS A 316 18.35 -22.91 0.12
C CYS A 316 16.86 -23.28 0.06
N ASN A 317 16.38 -24.07 1.01
CA ASN A 317 14.97 -24.47 1.11
C ASN A 317 14.18 -23.50 1.96
N GLY A 318 13.11 -22.93 1.40
CA GLY A 318 12.12 -22.14 2.15
C GLY A 318 11.10 -21.49 1.21
N GLY A 319 10.30 -20.57 1.74
CA GLY A 319 9.33 -19.81 0.95
C GLY A 319 10.02 -18.76 0.10
N LEU A 320 9.67 -18.64 -1.19
CA LEU A 320 10.22 -17.57 -2.03
C LEU A 320 9.80 -16.21 -1.49
N ARG A 321 10.79 -15.37 -1.15
CA ARG A 321 10.55 -14.00 -0.70
C ARG A 321 10.50 -13.08 -1.90
N LYS A 322 9.36 -12.40 -2.07
CA LYS A 322 9.20 -11.30 -3.01
C LYS A 322 9.09 -9.98 -2.28
N ALA A 323 9.77 -8.97 -2.79
CA ALA A 323 9.74 -7.63 -2.24
C ALA A 323 9.74 -6.55 -3.33
N CYS A 324 9.15 -5.41 -3.00
CA CYS A 324 9.19 -4.23 -3.85
C CYS A 324 10.60 -3.67 -3.90
N SER A 325 11.11 -3.44 -5.12
CA SER A 325 12.46 -2.94 -5.36
C SER A 325 12.75 -1.57 -4.73
N THR A 326 11.68 -0.85 -4.39
CA THR A 326 11.69 0.55 -3.98
C THR A 326 11.92 0.73 -2.49
N ASP A 327 11.34 -0.14 -1.67
CA ASP A 327 11.29 0.01 -0.22
C ASP A 327 11.29 -1.33 0.54
N GLY A 328 11.46 -2.45 -0.15
CA GLY A 328 11.62 -3.77 0.47
C GLY A 328 10.35 -4.41 1.00
N ARG A 329 9.17 -3.78 0.86
CA ARG A 329 7.91 -4.33 1.38
C ARG A 329 7.56 -5.67 0.70
N PRO A 330 6.94 -6.63 1.41
CA PRO A 330 6.36 -7.83 0.79
C PRO A 330 5.45 -7.49 -0.40
N CYS A 331 5.47 -8.32 -1.44
CA CYS A 331 4.57 -8.14 -2.58
C CYS A 331 4.21 -9.49 -3.23
N GLY A 332 2.98 -9.59 -3.77
CA GLY A 332 2.59 -10.73 -4.60
C GLY A 332 2.91 -10.49 -6.09
N ASN A 333 2.77 -9.23 -6.52
CA ASN A 333 3.00 -8.74 -7.88
C ASN A 333 3.31 -7.23 -7.87
N ASP A 334 3.72 -6.69 -9.02
CA ASP A 334 4.15 -5.29 -9.18
C ASP A 334 3.10 -4.27 -8.70
N THR A 335 1.80 -4.58 -8.83
CA THR A 335 0.74 -3.65 -8.40
C THR A 335 0.66 -3.46 -6.88
N ASN A 336 1.32 -4.33 -6.10
CA ASN A 336 1.46 -4.14 -4.66
C ASN A 336 2.55 -3.14 -4.28
N CYS A 337 3.39 -2.73 -5.24
CA CYS A 337 4.54 -1.88 -4.99
C CYS A 337 4.21 -0.41 -5.23
N PRO A 338 4.77 0.50 -4.41
CA PRO A 338 4.55 1.91 -4.58
C PRO A 338 5.12 2.37 -5.92
N VAL A 339 4.45 3.34 -6.51
CA VAL A 339 4.93 4.06 -7.69
C VAL A 339 5.91 5.11 -7.18
N VAL A 340 7.18 4.99 -7.55
CA VAL A 340 8.25 5.86 -7.04
C VAL A 340 8.64 7.00 -7.97
N ASP A 341 8.04 7.09 -9.15
CA ASP A 341 8.34 8.13 -10.10
C ASP A 341 7.08 8.63 -10.84
N ASN A 342 7.28 9.65 -11.68
CA ASN A 342 6.25 10.22 -12.53
C ASN A 342 5.90 9.31 -13.73
N SER A 343 6.53 8.13 -13.87
CA SER A 343 6.24 7.21 -14.98
C SER A 343 4.90 6.49 -14.80
N LEU A 344 4.30 6.59 -13.61
CA LEU A 344 3.07 5.91 -13.23
C LEU A 344 3.17 4.38 -13.20
N THR A 345 4.38 3.83 -13.41
CA THR A 345 4.62 2.38 -13.36
C THR A 345 4.77 1.96 -11.89
N PRO A 346 4.00 0.99 -11.40
CA PRO A 346 4.24 0.40 -10.08
C PRO A 346 5.69 -0.10 -9.96
N GLY A 347 6.26 -0.01 -8.77
CA GLY A 347 7.57 -0.60 -8.50
C GLY A 347 7.59 -2.10 -8.85
N THR A 348 8.78 -2.66 -9.08
CA THR A 348 8.88 -4.08 -9.45
C THR A 348 8.83 -4.95 -8.20
N CYS A 349 7.95 -5.96 -8.23
CA CYS A 349 7.87 -7.02 -7.25
C CYS A 349 8.78 -8.17 -7.67
N SER A 350 9.98 -8.21 -7.11
CA SER A 350 11.01 -9.18 -7.50
C SER A 350 11.25 -10.22 -6.42
N THR A 351 11.62 -11.43 -6.82
CA THR A 351 12.13 -12.43 -5.89
C THR A 351 13.52 -11.97 -5.42
N VAL A 352 13.66 -11.76 -4.12
CA VAL A 352 14.88 -11.24 -3.51
C VAL A 352 15.64 -12.30 -2.71
N GLY A 353 14.98 -13.40 -2.35
CA GLY A 353 15.59 -14.51 -1.61
C GLY A 353 14.56 -15.51 -1.12
N VAL A 354 14.85 -16.10 0.04
CA VAL A 354 14.07 -17.13 0.72
C VAL A 354 13.76 -16.69 2.14
N THR A 355 12.51 -16.88 2.58
CA THR A 355 12.08 -16.74 3.97
C THR A 355 12.14 -18.09 4.67
N GLY A 356 12.60 -18.11 5.93
CA GLY A 356 12.72 -19.35 6.72
C GLY A 356 13.74 -20.35 6.17
N GLY A 357 14.71 -19.87 5.38
CA GLY A 357 15.57 -20.71 4.57
C GLY A 357 16.52 -21.62 5.36
N THR A 358 16.67 -22.88 4.93
CA THR A 358 17.68 -23.83 5.43
C THR A 358 18.41 -24.52 4.29
N CYS A 359 19.73 -24.70 4.41
CA CYS A 359 20.52 -25.34 3.35
C CYS A 359 20.21 -26.83 3.22
N GLN A 360 20.21 -27.32 1.97
CA GLN A 360 20.20 -28.76 1.65
C GLN A 360 21.54 -29.42 1.87
#